data_AF-A0A5E6T459-F1
#
_entry.id   AF-A0A5E6T459-F1
#
_cell.length_a   1.000
_cell.length_b   1.000
_cell.length_c   1.000
_cell.angle_alpha   90.00
_cell.angle_beta   90.00
_cell.angle_gamma   90.00
#
_symmetry.space_group_name_H-M   'P 1'
#
loop_
_entity.id
_entity.type
_entity.pdbx_description
1 polymer ?
#
loop_
_entity_poly.entity_id
_entity_poly.type
_entity_poly.pdbx_seq_one_letter_code
_entity_poly.pdbx_strand_id
1 'polypeptide(L)'
;MTVMTAAPALDPLALNPRADHEARYHALLHGDLDGSATWLTEQLQQAQALPVELPDNPAELGLWTARRAAAVAGQYADYLAERRAGGVRRYFSNRAHALYFLQHVAPTKVVDGAWLFGMLRHWADPRYHGLIRTYLEELGDGDPACNHVLIYRRLLSELGCNEQLPLADDRYLQGALQLALGFNTEAFLPEVIGYNLGYEQLPLHLLISGYELDELGIDPQYFRLHVTIDNASSGHACKAVRALAQLWPEQGASAFYQRVACGYRLNDLGPCSPTIIAEFDLETELLAAFERKRSFGQHMHSDYCRIDGRTVNQWLAEPGSIPGFLAALQAKGWIKRGQDPVNSRFWQLIDGPAAAMFGVFSPYEKQLLHDWIAVNWQPRRRRHGPANEVPMPDEGVANALERELHDLPPEARIAYLISEMAGNRHALPQGLAATRKFAQMIGLTA
;
A
#
# COMPACT_ATOMS: atom_id res chain seq x y z
N MET A 1 -24.46 -12.64 24.88
CA MET A 1 -24.41 -13.62 23.78
C MET A 1 -24.85 -12.90 22.53
N THR A 2 -23.90 -12.43 21.74
CA THR A 2 -24.15 -11.68 20.51
C THR A 2 -23.32 -12.37 19.44
N VAL A 3 -24.01 -12.88 18.42
CA VAL A 3 -23.47 -13.78 17.41
C VAL A 3 -22.46 -13.02 16.55
N MET A 4 -21.18 -13.36 16.68
CA MET A 4 -20.17 -13.09 15.66
C MET A 4 -20.57 -13.91 14.44
N THR A 5 -21.15 -13.28 13.43
CA THR A 5 -21.26 -13.88 12.10
C THR A 5 -19.86 -13.92 11.51
N ALA A 6 -19.22 -15.08 11.64
CA ALA A 6 -18.04 -15.41 10.86
C ALA A 6 -18.40 -15.25 9.39
N ALA A 7 -17.71 -14.36 8.69
CA ALA A 7 -17.71 -14.35 7.23
C ALA A 7 -17.27 -15.75 6.76
N PRO A 8 -17.88 -16.31 5.71
CA PRO A 8 -17.42 -17.58 5.18
C PRO A 8 -15.96 -17.43 4.77
N ALA A 9 -15.10 -18.27 5.33
CA ALA A 9 -13.72 -18.37 4.91
C ALA A 9 -13.71 -18.74 3.42
N LEU A 10 -13.41 -17.76 2.57
CA LEU A 10 -12.99 -18.04 1.22
C LEU A 10 -11.70 -18.86 1.34
N ASP A 11 -11.69 -20.03 0.69
CA ASP A 11 -10.52 -20.89 0.62
C ASP A 11 -9.32 -20.08 0.10
N PRO A 12 -8.27 -19.83 0.89
CA PRO A 12 -7.09 -19.08 0.45
C PRO A 12 -6.36 -19.75 -0.72
N LEU A 13 -6.70 -21.02 -1.02
CA LEU A 13 -6.10 -21.82 -2.07
C LEU A 13 -6.98 -21.96 -3.33
N ALA A 14 -8.12 -21.27 -3.40
CA ALA A 14 -8.91 -21.15 -4.63
C ALA A 14 -8.45 -19.99 -5.54
N LEU A 15 -7.25 -19.44 -5.31
CA LEU A 15 -6.58 -18.53 -6.23
C LEU A 15 -5.84 -19.35 -7.30
N ASN A 16 -6.28 -19.17 -8.54
CA ASN A 16 -5.74 -19.82 -9.72
C ASN A 16 -4.22 -19.58 -9.81
N PRO A 17 -3.34 -20.59 -9.75
CA PRO A 17 -1.88 -20.44 -9.90
C PRO A 17 -1.45 -20.03 -11.33
N ARG A 18 -2.36 -19.45 -12.10
CA ARG A 18 -2.21 -18.90 -13.45
C ARG A 18 -2.61 -17.42 -13.53
N ALA A 19 -3.03 -16.79 -12.43
CA ALA A 19 -3.14 -15.35 -12.41
C ALA A 19 -1.71 -14.80 -12.37
N ASP A 20 -1.39 -13.92 -13.32
CA ASP A 20 -0.09 -13.25 -13.44
C ASP A 20 -0.31 -11.77 -13.12
N HIS A 21 -0.81 -11.50 -11.90
CA HIS A 21 -1.13 -10.15 -11.44
C HIS A 21 0.14 -9.32 -11.32
N GLU A 22 1.25 -9.93 -10.90
CA GLU A 22 2.56 -9.27 -10.85
C GLU A 22 3.00 -8.78 -12.25
N ALA A 23 3.03 -9.65 -13.26
CA ALA A 23 3.43 -9.19 -14.60
C ALA A 23 2.42 -8.20 -15.17
N ARG A 24 1.11 -8.37 -14.92
CA ARG A 24 0.08 -7.40 -15.34
C ARG A 24 0.31 -6.03 -14.71
N TYR A 25 0.59 -5.99 -13.41
CA TYR A 25 0.88 -4.77 -12.67
C TYR A 25 2.10 -4.04 -13.26
N HIS A 26 3.18 -4.79 -13.51
CA HIS A 26 4.40 -4.22 -14.11
C HIS A 26 4.21 -3.77 -15.56
N ALA A 27 3.49 -4.54 -16.38
CA ALA A 27 3.15 -4.17 -17.75
C ALA A 27 2.37 -2.84 -17.79
N LEU A 28 1.34 -2.72 -16.95
CA LEU A 28 0.53 -1.50 -16.85
C LEU A 28 1.33 -0.30 -16.34
N LEU A 29 2.24 -0.49 -15.37
CA LEU A 29 3.16 0.56 -14.92
C LEU A 29 4.06 1.09 -16.05
N HIS A 30 4.44 0.22 -16.98
CA HIS A 30 5.23 0.59 -18.16
C HIS A 30 4.39 1.10 -19.34
N GLY A 31 3.06 1.14 -19.19
CA GLY A 31 2.13 1.59 -20.23
C GLY A 31 1.80 0.53 -21.28
N ASP A 32 2.13 -0.74 -21.04
CA ASP A 32 1.68 -1.86 -21.85
C ASP A 32 0.23 -2.21 -21.46
N LEU A 33 -0.68 -1.96 -22.40
CA LEU A 33 -2.12 -2.10 -22.21
C LEU A 33 -2.67 -3.40 -22.81
N ASP A 34 -1.82 -4.25 -23.38
CA ASP A 34 -2.24 -5.43 -24.15
C ASP A 34 -3.07 -6.39 -23.29
N GLY A 35 -4.33 -6.60 -23.70
CA GLY A 35 -5.28 -7.46 -22.98
C GLY A 35 -5.79 -6.90 -21.65
N SER A 36 -5.48 -5.66 -21.28
CA SER A 36 -5.88 -5.06 -19.99
C SER A 36 -7.40 -4.95 -19.82
N ALA A 37 -8.14 -4.56 -20.87
CA ALA A 37 -9.60 -4.50 -20.86
C ALA A 37 -10.26 -5.89 -20.69
N THR A 38 -9.71 -6.90 -21.36
CA THR A 38 -10.19 -8.29 -21.24
C THR A 38 -9.95 -8.80 -19.82
N TRP A 39 -8.74 -8.61 -19.28
CA TRP A 39 -8.41 -8.98 -17.92
C TRP A 39 -9.30 -8.28 -16.89
N LEU A 40 -9.55 -6.97 -17.04
CA LEU A 40 -10.45 -6.22 -16.16
C LEU A 40 -11.89 -6.77 -16.22
N THR A 41 -12.36 -7.17 -17.40
CA THR A 41 -13.67 -7.82 -17.56
C THR A 41 -13.74 -9.15 -16.78
N GLU A 42 -12.67 -9.95 -16.81
CA GLU A 42 -12.57 -11.18 -16.02
C GLU A 42 -12.60 -10.90 -14.52
N GLN A 43 -11.91 -9.85 -14.04
CA GLN A 43 -11.95 -9.46 -12.63
C GLN A 43 -13.34 -8.99 -12.19
N LEU A 44 -14.01 -8.20 -13.04
CA LEU A 44 -15.39 -7.77 -12.80
C LEU A 44 -16.36 -8.97 -12.72
N GLN A 45 -16.16 -10.00 -13.54
CA GLN A 45 -16.95 -11.24 -13.47
C GLN A 45 -16.72 -11.98 -12.15
N GLN A 46 -15.46 -12.09 -11.69
CA GLN A 46 -15.16 -12.70 -10.39
C GLN A 46 -15.80 -11.92 -9.24
N ALA A 47 -15.72 -10.58 -9.28
CA ALA A 47 -16.28 -9.72 -8.25
C ALA A 47 -17.81 -9.82 -8.13
N GLN A 48 -18.55 -10.29 -9.15
CA GLN A 48 -20.01 -10.48 -9.06
C GLN A 48 -20.43 -11.47 -7.97
N ALA A 49 -19.54 -12.38 -7.55
CA ALA A 49 -19.79 -13.31 -6.46
C ALA A 49 -19.75 -12.63 -5.06
N LEU A 50 -19.21 -11.41 -4.98
CA LEU A 50 -19.09 -10.65 -3.74
C LEU A 50 -20.41 -9.93 -3.39
N PRO A 51 -20.72 -9.77 -2.09
CA PRO A 51 -21.86 -8.96 -1.68
C PRO A 51 -21.69 -7.51 -2.16
N VAL A 52 -22.78 -6.84 -2.49
CA VAL A 52 -22.78 -5.38 -2.70
C VAL A 52 -23.49 -4.72 -1.52
N GLU A 53 -22.79 -3.83 -0.82
CA GLU A 53 -23.34 -3.11 0.33
C GLU A 53 -24.00 -1.77 -0.04
N LEU A 54 -23.97 -1.41 -1.32
CA LEU A 54 -24.61 -0.20 -1.83
C LEU A 54 -26.14 -0.27 -1.71
N PRO A 55 -26.82 0.84 -1.42
CA PRO A 55 -28.28 0.89 -1.37
C PRO A 55 -28.91 0.68 -2.76
N ASP A 56 -30.07 0.02 -2.85
CA ASP A 56 -30.77 -0.16 -4.12
C ASP A 56 -31.16 1.17 -4.78
N ASN A 57 -31.44 2.19 -3.97
CA ASN A 57 -31.78 3.53 -4.40
C ASN A 57 -30.56 4.47 -4.31
N PRO A 58 -30.00 4.94 -5.44
CA PRO A 58 -28.86 5.85 -5.47
C PRO A 58 -29.07 7.16 -4.70
N ALA A 59 -30.32 7.63 -4.57
CA ALA A 59 -30.62 8.84 -3.79
C ALA A 59 -30.26 8.69 -2.29
N GLU A 60 -30.12 7.45 -1.81
CA GLU A 60 -29.76 7.15 -0.42
C GLU A 60 -28.24 7.12 -0.18
N LEU A 61 -27.42 7.18 -1.23
CA LEU A 61 -25.95 7.07 -1.14
C LEU A 61 -25.33 8.09 -0.18
N GLY A 62 -25.81 9.33 -0.18
CA GLY A 62 -25.30 10.36 0.73
C GLY A 62 -25.53 10.00 2.20
N LEU A 63 -26.72 9.51 2.53
CA LEU A 63 -27.06 9.08 3.89
C LEU A 63 -26.35 7.78 4.28
N TRP A 64 -26.22 6.84 3.32
CA TRP A 64 -25.47 5.61 3.48
C TRP A 64 -23.99 5.88 3.81
N THR A 65 -23.32 6.76 3.05
CA THR A 65 -21.93 7.18 3.27
C THR A 65 -21.77 7.79 4.66
N ALA A 66 -22.67 8.70 5.06
CA ALA A 66 -22.62 9.32 6.39
C ALA A 66 -22.79 8.29 7.53
N ARG A 67 -23.70 7.32 7.38
CA ARG A 67 -23.90 6.23 8.36
C ARG A 67 -22.69 5.32 8.45
N ARG A 68 -22.08 4.96 7.31
CA ARG A 68 -20.86 4.13 7.26
C ARG A 68 -19.71 4.84 7.99
N ALA A 69 -19.48 6.12 7.71
CA ALA A 69 -18.46 6.92 8.39
C ALA A 69 -18.70 7.00 9.90
N ALA A 70 -19.95 7.22 10.33
CA ALA A 70 -20.30 7.23 11.76
C ALA A 70 -20.08 5.87 12.44
N ALA A 71 -20.38 4.76 11.75
CA ALA A 71 -20.14 3.42 12.27
C ALA A 71 -18.63 3.13 12.44
N VAL A 72 -17.81 3.49 11.45
CA VAL A 72 -16.34 3.38 11.54
C VAL A 72 -15.79 4.23 12.68
N ALA A 73 -16.27 5.46 12.84
CA ALA A 73 -15.87 6.33 13.94
C ALA A 73 -16.23 5.73 15.32
N GLY A 74 -17.41 5.13 15.45
CA GLY A 74 -17.81 4.40 16.65
C GLY A 74 -16.91 3.22 16.97
N GLN A 75 -16.64 2.36 15.97
CA GLN A 75 -15.74 1.21 16.12
C GLN A 75 -14.31 1.63 16.51
N TYR A 76 -13.83 2.76 15.98
CA TYR A 76 -12.52 3.30 16.36
C TYR A 76 -12.53 3.87 17.79
N ALA A 77 -13.62 4.53 18.22
CA ALA A 77 -13.77 4.99 19.59
C ALA A 77 -13.75 3.82 20.60
N ASP A 78 -14.41 2.71 20.25
CA ASP A 78 -14.39 1.47 21.03
C ASP A 78 -12.97 0.89 21.12
N TYR A 79 -12.27 0.80 19.97
CA TYR A 79 -10.86 0.40 19.94
C TYR A 79 -10.01 1.28 20.87
N LEU A 80 -10.13 2.62 20.80
CA LEU A 80 -9.39 3.52 21.69
C LEU A 80 -9.74 3.33 23.16
N ALA A 81 -10.99 3.01 23.50
CA ALA A 81 -11.39 2.69 24.86
C ALA A 81 -10.74 1.39 25.35
N GLU A 82 -10.71 0.34 24.52
CA GLU A 82 -9.97 -0.92 24.79
C GLU A 82 -8.48 -0.65 25.02
N ARG A 83 -7.85 0.18 24.18
CA ARG A 83 -6.42 0.57 24.35
C ARG A 83 -6.19 1.32 25.67
N ARG A 84 -7.07 2.27 26.02
CA ARG A 84 -6.98 3.01 27.32
C ARG A 84 -7.17 2.09 28.52
N ALA A 85 -7.95 1.03 28.40
CA ALA A 85 -8.15 0.02 29.44
C ALA A 85 -6.98 -0.98 29.57
N GLY A 86 -5.90 -0.82 28.79
CA GLY A 86 -4.74 -1.71 28.84
C GLY A 86 -4.85 -2.92 27.92
N GLY A 87 -5.73 -2.91 26.92
CA GLY A 87 -5.77 -3.92 25.87
C GLY A 87 -4.44 -4.03 25.11
N VAL A 88 -4.33 -5.00 24.21
CA VAL A 88 -3.17 -5.17 23.30
C VAL A 88 -3.45 -4.57 21.91
N ARG A 89 -2.40 -4.37 21.11
CA ARG A 89 -2.55 -3.92 19.73
C ARG A 89 -3.39 -4.96 18.98
N ARG A 90 -4.28 -4.50 18.09
CA ARG A 90 -5.19 -5.33 17.31
C ARG A 90 -4.54 -5.85 16.05
N TYR A 91 -3.67 -5.07 15.41
CA TYR A 91 -3.06 -5.44 14.14
C TYR A 91 -1.60 -5.84 14.31
N PHE A 92 -0.76 -4.95 14.80
CA PHE A 92 0.67 -5.22 14.82
C PHE A 92 1.09 -5.75 16.18
N SER A 93 1.70 -6.94 16.22
CA SER A 93 2.22 -7.55 17.46
C SER A 93 3.58 -6.97 17.86
N ASN A 94 4.41 -6.59 16.89
CA ASN A 94 5.73 -5.98 17.07
C ASN A 94 6.09 -5.12 15.85
N ARG A 95 7.33 -4.59 15.81
CA ARG A 95 7.74 -3.69 14.72
C ARG A 95 7.96 -4.46 13.42
N ALA A 96 8.51 -5.68 13.48
CA ALA A 96 8.67 -6.53 12.31
C ALA A 96 7.32 -6.82 11.61
N HIS A 97 6.26 -7.07 12.38
CA HIS A 97 4.91 -7.25 11.84
C HIS A 97 4.43 -6.01 11.06
N ALA A 98 4.62 -4.81 11.61
CA ALA A 98 4.28 -3.59 10.89
C ALA A 98 5.07 -3.43 9.58
N LEU A 99 6.38 -3.72 9.60
CA LEU A 99 7.23 -3.68 8.39
C LEU A 99 6.80 -4.72 7.35
N TYR A 100 6.40 -5.91 7.79
CA TYR A 100 5.83 -6.94 6.91
C TYR A 100 4.60 -6.38 6.19
N PHE A 101 3.63 -5.85 6.94
CA PHE A 101 2.39 -5.32 6.37
C PHE A 101 2.67 -4.21 5.35
N LEU A 102 3.51 -3.23 5.70
CA LEU A 102 3.83 -2.09 4.83
C LEU A 102 4.46 -2.54 3.50
N GLN A 103 5.31 -3.58 3.52
CA GLN A 103 5.88 -4.12 2.29
C GLN A 103 4.84 -4.91 1.47
N HIS A 104 3.97 -5.68 2.11
CA HIS A 104 2.98 -6.53 1.43
C HIS A 104 1.84 -5.75 0.77
N VAL A 105 1.51 -4.56 1.26
CA VAL A 105 0.52 -3.68 0.60
C VAL A 105 1.15 -2.66 -0.35
N ALA A 106 2.49 -2.62 -0.45
CA ALA A 106 3.19 -1.64 -1.27
C ALA A 106 2.71 -1.58 -2.73
N PRO A 107 2.46 -2.70 -3.45
CA PRO A 107 2.00 -2.64 -4.84
C PRO A 107 0.71 -1.84 -5.03
N THR A 108 -0.19 -1.87 -4.05
CA THR A 108 -1.43 -1.06 -4.09
C THR A 108 -1.14 0.40 -3.76
N LYS A 109 -0.30 0.65 -2.74
CA LYS A 109 -0.07 1.99 -2.18
C LYS A 109 0.84 2.87 -3.04
N VAL A 110 1.68 2.27 -3.91
CA VAL A 110 2.57 3.02 -4.81
C VAL A 110 1.94 3.36 -6.16
N VAL A 111 0.65 3.09 -6.34
CA VAL A 111 -0.17 3.50 -7.50
C VAL A 111 -1.48 4.17 -7.07
N ASP A 112 -1.52 4.68 -5.84
CA ASP A 112 -2.69 5.31 -5.26
C ASP A 112 -3.23 6.45 -6.16
N GLY A 113 -4.55 6.52 -6.30
CA GLY A 113 -5.25 7.40 -7.22
C GLY A 113 -5.30 6.92 -8.69
N ALA A 114 -4.50 5.92 -9.11
CA ALA A 114 -4.35 5.59 -10.54
C ALA A 114 -5.66 5.19 -11.24
N TRP A 115 -6.68 4.74 -10.52
CA TRP A 115 -8.00 4.41 -11.09
C TRP A 115 -8.71 5.61 -11.70
N LEU A 116 -8.41 6.84 -11.26
CA LEU A 116 -8.99 8.06 -11.79
C LEU A 116 -8.18 8.69 -12.94
N PHE A 117 -7.05 8.10 -13.31
CA PHE A 117 -6.17 8.66 -14.34
C PHE A 117 -6.91 9.03 -15.64
N GLY A 118 -7.80 8.15 -16.11
CA GLY A 118 -8.56 8.37 -17.34
C GLY A 118 -9.52 9.57 -17.28
N MET A 119 -9.90 10.04 -16.09
CA MET A 119 -10.76 11.22 -15.91
C MET A 119 -10.14 12.48 -16.51
N LEU A 120 -8.82 12.56 -16.54
CA LEU A 120 -8.10 13.71 -17.07
C LEU A 120 -8.41 14.00 -18.54
N ARG A 121 -8.82 12.99 -19.31
CA ARG A 121 -9.24 13.16 -20.72
C ARG A 121 -10.53 13.97 -20.86
N HIS A 122 -11.33 14.04 -19.80
CA HIS A 122 -12.60 14.76 -19.75
C HIS A 122 -12.48 16.15 -19.11
N TRP A 123 -11.27 16.73 -19.02
CA TRP A 123 -11.01 18.01 -18.37
C TRP A 123 -11.90 19.18 -18.84
N ALA A 124 -12.36 19.15 -20.09
CA ALA A 124 -13.21 20.18 -20.66
C ALA A 124 -14.67 20.11 -20.20
N ASP A 125 -15.10 18.98 -19.62
CA ASP A 125 -16.47 18.77 -19.14
C ASP A 125 -16.54 18.96 -17.61
N PRO A 126 -17.23 20.01 -17.12
CA PRO A 126 -17.34 20.30 -15.69
C PRO A 126 -17.94 19.17 -14.84
N ARG A 127 -18.68 18.24 -15.44
CA ARG A 127 -19.25 17.08 -14.72
C ARG A 127 -18.16 16.16 -14.17
N TYR A 128 -16.97 16.16 -14.77
CA TYR A 128 -15.84 15.33 -14.35
C TYR A 128 -14.91 16.03 -13.36
N HIS A 129 -15.07 17.34 -13.15
CA HIS A 129 -14.16 18.13 -12.31
C HIS A 129 -14.08 17.63 -10.87
N GLY A 130 -15.15 17.04 -10.32
CA GLY A 130 -15.11 16.42 -8.99
C GLY A 130 -14.15 15.22 -8.90
N LEU A 131 -14.14 14.35 -9.91
CA LEU A 131 -13.23 13.20 -9.97
C LEU A 131 -11.81 13.63 -10.33
N ILE A 132 -11.65 14.57 -11.26
CA ILE A 132 -10.34 15.15 -11.61
C ILE A 132 -9.71 15.80 -10.38
N ARG A 133 -10.49 16.58 -9.61
CA ARG A 133 -10.01 17.22 -8.38
C ARG A 133 -9.58 16.19 -7.34
N THR A 134 -10.33 15.10 -7.18
CA THR A 134 -9.96 13.97 -6.31
C THR A 134 -8.61 13.40 -6.72
N TYR A 135 -8.43 13.07 -8.02
CA TYR A 135 -7.14 12.60 -8.53
C TYR A 135 -6.00 13.59 -8.32
N LEU A 136 -6.20 14.88 -8.56
CA LEU A 136 -5.16 15.90 -8.31
C LEU A 136 -4.76 15.98 -6.82
N GLU A 137 -5.69 15.75 -5.89
CA GLU A 137 -5.41 15.66 -4.44
C GLU A 137 -4.56 14.42 -4.11
N GLU A 138 -4.86 13.25 -4.70
CA GLU A 138 -4.03 12.03 -4.57
C GLU A 138 -2.58 12.28 -5.05
N LEU A 139 -2.46 13.08 -6.11
CA LEU A 139 -1.20 13.51 -6.69
C LEU A 139 -0.50 14.61 -5.86
N GLY A 140 -1.11 15.05 -4.77
CA GLY A 140 -0.61 16.08 -3.88
C GLY A 140 -0.61 17.48 -4.50
N ASP A 141 -1.43 17.74 -5.52
CA ASP A 141 -1.37 18.96 -6.34
C ASP A 141 0.00 19.21 -7.00
N GLY A 142 0.83 18.17 -7.10
CA GLY A 142 2.22 18.27 -7.52
C GLY A 142 3.16 18.81 -6.44
N ASP A 143 2.71 18.96 -5.19
CA ASP A 143 3.57 19.11 -4.02
C ASP A 143 4.09 17.72 -3.59
N PRO A 144 5.41 17.46 -3.63
CA PRO A 144 5.96 16.18 -3.19
C PRO A 144 5.66 15.85 -1.72
N ALA A 145 5.43 16.83 -0.85
CA ALA A 145 5.09 16.63 0.55
C ALA A 145 3.66 16.09 0.75
N CYS A 146 2.80 16.31 -0.24
CA CYS A 146 1.40 15.92 -0.24
C CYS A 146 1.11 14.76 -1.19
N ASN A 147 2.03 14.36 -2.07
CA ASN A 147 1.81 13.28 -3.02
C ASN A 147 1.77 11.91 -2.32
N HIS A 148 0.65 11.19 -2.43
CA HIS A 148 0.41 9.97 -1.65
C HIS A 148 1.46 8.88 -1.91
N VAL A 149 1.81 8.65 -3.19
CA VAL A 149 2.83 7.68 -3.60
C VAL A 149 4.21 8.06 -3.07
N LEU A 150 4.58 9.34 -3.10
CA LEU A 150 5.86 9.80 -2.54
C LEU A 150 5.91 9.68 -1.03
N ILE A 151 4.83 10.00 -0.31
CA ILE A 151 4.73 9.82 1.13
C ILE A 151 4.92 8.33 1.47
N TYR A 152 4.28 7.41 0.74
CA TYR A 152 4.43 5.97 0.97
C TYR A 152 5.84 5.45 0.64
N ARG A 153 6.41 5.87 -0.49
CA ARG A 153 7.80 5.51 -0.87
C ARG A 153 8.81 6.02 0.14
N ARG A 154 8.61 7.25 0.65
CA ARG A 154 9.44 7.83 1.69
C ARG A 154 9.36 7.01 2.97
N LEU A 155 8.16 6.64 3.40
CA LEU A 155 7.95 5.76 4.56
C LEU A 155 8.75 4.46 4.42
N LEU A 156 8.63 3.76 3.28
CA LEU A 156 9.40 2.53 3.05
C LEU A 156 10.92 2.80 3.07
N SER A 157 11.38 3.90 2.47
CA SER A 157 12.80 4.24 2.40
C SER A 157 13.40 4.58 3.77
N GLU A 158 12.71 5.36 4.59
CA GLU A 158 13.14 5.69 5.95
C GLU A 158 13.20 4.46 6.86
N LEU A 159 12.36 3.46 6.58
CA LEU A 159 12.39 2.15 7.25
C LEU A 159 13.44 1.19 6.67
N GLY A 160 14.07 1.55 5.54
CA GLY A 160 15.01 0.71 4.82
C GLY A 160 14.37 -0.47 4.10
N CYS A 161 13.07 -0.39 3.81
CA CYS A 161 12.26 -1.37 3.10
C CYS A 161 12.20 -1.06 1.59
N ASN A 162 13.34 -0.74 0.99
CA ASN A 162 13.44 -0.42 -0.45
C ASN A 162 13.69 -1.67 -1.33
N GLU A 163 14.16 -2.76 -0.73
CA GLU A 163 14.40 -4.01 -1.44
C GLU A 163 13.08 -4.68 -1.80
N GLN A 164 12.94 -5.12 -3.06
CA GLN A 164 11.78 -5.90 -3.49
C GLN A 164 11.82 -7.27 -2.82
N LEU A 165 10.88 -7.50 -1.91
CA LEU A 165 10.59 -8.84 -1.41
C LEU A 165 9.83 -9.63 -2.48
N PRO A 166 10.05 -10.95 -2.61
CA PRO A 166 9.17 -11.79 -3.40
C PRO A 166 7.81 -11.84 -2.68
N LEU A 167 6.81 -11.16 -3.24
CA LEU A 167 5.45 -11.14 -2.73
C LEU A 167 4.61 -12.25 -3.38
N ALA A 168 3.54 -12.68 -2.72
CA ALA A 168 2.53 -13.51 -3.37
C ALA A 168 1.85 -12.72 -4.51
N ASP A 169 1.47 -13.40 -5.58
CA ASP A 169 0.88 -12.77 -6.78
C ASP A 169 -0.37 -11.93 -6.45
N ASP A 170 -1.18 -12.41 -5.50
CA ASP A 170 -2.39 -11.72 -5.05
C ASP A 170 -2.17 -10.32 -4.46
N ARG A 171 -0.94 -9.99 -4.04
CA ARG A 171 -0.56 -8.67 -3.53
C ARG A 171 -0.55 -7.60 -4.61
N TYR A 172 -0.43 -8.01 -5.87
CA TYR A 172 -0.42 -7.13 -7.02
C TYR A 172 -1.81 -6.87 -7.60
N LEU A 173 -2.81 -7.68 -7.25
CA LEU A 173 -4.17 -7.60 -7.82
C LEU A 173 -4.78 -6.21 -7.69
N GLN A 174 -4.82 -5.64 -6.48
CA GLN A 174 -5.43 -4.34 -6.25
C GLN A 174 -4.70 -3.21 -6.98
N GLY A 175 -3.36 -3.21 -6.99
CA GLY A 175 -2.58 -2.26 -7.79
C GLY A 175 -2.84 -2.39 -9.30
N ALA A 176 -2.94 -3.62 -9.80
CA ALA A 176 -3.25 -3.89 -11.20
C ALA A 176 -4.67 -3.44 -11.59
N LEU A 177 -5.65 -3.62 -10.70
CA LEU A 177 -7.02 -3.13 -10.88
C LEU A 177 -7.05 -1.61 -11.01
N GLN A 178 -6.36 -0.88 -10.11
CA GLN A 178 -6.31 0.58 -10.15
C GLN A 178 -5.73 1.08 -11.48
N LEU A 179 -4.60 0.52 -11.90
CA LEU A 179 -3.98 0.89 -13.19
C LEU A 179 -4.90 0.54 -14.37
N ALA A 180 -5.48 -0.66 -14.39
CA ALA A 180 -6.34 -1.10 -15.49
C ALA A 180 -7.60 -0.23 -15.62
N LEU A 181 -8.23 0.13 -14.50
CA LEU A 181 -9.37 1.06 -14.46
C LEU A 181 -8.99 2.44 -15.02
N GLY A 182 -7.84 2.97 -14.61
CA GLY A 182 -7.33 4.26 -15.08
C GLY A 182 -7.09 4.29 -16.59
N PHE A 183 -6.46 3.26 -17.15
CA PHE A 183 -6.18 3.19 -18.58
C PHE A 183 -7.39 2.86 -19.45
N ASN A 184 -8.38 2.13 -18.92
CA ASN A 184 -9.56 1.68 -19.66
C ASN A 184 -10.84 2.48 -19.33
N THR A 185 -10.70 3.66 -18.71
CA THR A 185 -11.81 4.48 -18.22
C THR A 185 -12.94 4.70 -19.24
N GLU A 186 -12.64 4.97 -20.52
CA GLU A 186 -13.67 5.22 -21.55
C GLU A 186 -14.65 4.04 -21.70
N ALA A 187 -14.14 2.82 -21.63
CA ALA A 187 -14.95 1.60 -21.74
C ALA A 187 -15.63 1.24 -20.40
N PHE A 188 -15.03 1.61 -19.27
CA PHE A 188 -15.41 1.18 -17.93
C PHE A 188 -15.80 2.33 -16.98
N LEU A 189 -16.26 3.47 -17.50
CA LEU A 189 -16.54 4.68 -16.70
C LEU A 189 -17.46 4.40 -15.49
N PRO A 190 -18.59 3.69 -15.62
CA PRO A 190 -19.42 3.38 -14.46
C PRO A 190 -18.70 2.52 -13.42
N GLU A 191 -17.88 1.55 -13.84
CA GLU A 191 -17.08 0.73 -12.93
C GLU A 191 -16.00 1.55 -12.22
N VAL A 192 -15.36 2.50 -12.91
CA VAL A 192 -14.40 3.44 -12.29
C VAL A 192 -15.09 4.28 -11.21
N ILE A 193 -16.29 4.81 -11.49
CA ILE A 193 -17.09 5.55 -10.51
C ILE A 193 -17.45 4.66 -9.31
N GLY A 194 -17.80 3.40 -9.56
CA GLY A 194 -18.06 2.40 -8.53
C GLY A 194 -16.86 2.10 -7.65
N TYR A 195 -15.70 1.85 -8.28
CA TYR A 195 -14.44 1.60 -7.56
C TYR A 195 -14.10 2.79 -6.67
N ASN A 196 -14.14 4.00 -7.23
CA ASN A 196 -13.94 5.25 -6.51
C ASN A 196 -14.89 5.41 -5.32
N LEU A 197 -16.19 5.12 -5.50
CA LEU A 197 -17.17 5.22 -4.42
C LEU A 197 -16.83 4.32 -3.21
N GLY A 198 -16.22 3.15 -3.44
CA GLY A 198 -15.80 2.24 -2.39
C GLY A 198 -14.44 2.59 -1.79
N TYR A 199 -13.46 2.93 -2.62
CA TYR A 199 -12.09 3.22 -2.19
C TYR A 199 -12.03 4.46 -1.29
N GLU A 200 -12.80 5.49 -1.63
CA GLU A 200 -12.85 6.77 -0.90
C GLU A 200 -13.60 6.69 0.45
N GLN A 201 -14.13 5.53 0.84
CA GLN A 201 -14.75 5.35 2.14
C GLN A 201 -13.68 4.99 3.15
N LEU A 202 -13.38 5.91 4.09
CA LEU A 202 -12.38 5.68 5.14
C LEU A 202 -12.61 4.34 5.87
N PRO A 203 -11.75 3.32 5.66
CA PRO A 203 -11.93 2.03 6.29
C PRO A 203 -11.33 2.05 7.70
N LEU A 204 -11.93 1.32 8.64
CA LEU A 204 -11.49 1.25 10.04
C LEU A 204 -10.00 0.92 10.18
N HIS A 205 -9.48 0.09 9.29
CA HIS A 205 -8.11 -0.38 9.41
C HIS A 205 -7.08 0.75 9.29
N LEU A 206 -7.32 1.80 8.48
CA LEU A 206 -6.37 2.91 8.35
C LEU A 206 -6.24 3.69 9.66
N LEU A 207 -7.34 3.87 10.40
CA LEU A 207 -7.35 4.52 11.71
C LEU A 207 -6.54 3.73 12.74
N ILE A 208 -6.77 2.41 12.81
CA ILE A 208 -6.05 1.53 13.76
C ILE A 208 -4.58 1.41 13.35
N SER A 209 -4.28 1.20 12.07
CA SER A 209 -2.90 1.13 11.58
C SER A 209 -2.14 2.42 11.87
N GLY A 210 -2.74 3.59 11.61
CA GLY A 210 -2.11 4.88 11.92
C GLY A 210 -1.85 5.08 13.42
N TYR A 211 -2.72 4.58 14.29
CA TYR A 211 -2.52 4.61 15.74
C TYR A 211 -1.39 3.67 16.19
N GLU A 212 -1.37 2.43 15.70
CA GLU A 212 -0.40 1.41 16.12
C GLU A 212 1.00 1.60 15.53
N LEU A 213 1.11 2.13 14.31
CA LEU A 213 2.40 2.50 13.71
C LEU A 213 3.11 3.57 14.55
N ASP A 214 2.39 4.60 14.98
CA ASP A 214 2.92 5.65 15.86
C ASP A 214 3.41 5.06 17.20
N GLU A 215 2.64 4.12 17.77
CA GLU A 215 3.01 3.40 18.99
C GLU A 215 4.34 2.63 18.84
N LEU A 216 4.57 2.08 17.65
CA LEU A 216 5.76 1.33 17.23
C LEU A 216 6.92 2.23 16.75
N GLY A 217 6.74 3.55 16.79
CA GLY A 217 7.72 4.51 16.30
C GLY A 217 7.94 4.41 14.79
N ILE A 218 6.87 4.17 14.02
CA ILE A 218 6.85 4.23 12.56
C ILE A 218 5.98 5.44 12.19
N ASP A 219 6.43 6.27 11.26
CA ASP A 219 5.67 7.43 10.81
C ASP A 219 4.34 7.01 10.15
N PRO A 220 3.18 7.39 10.70
CA PRO A 220 1.88 7.04 10.15
C PRO A 220 1.35 8.07 9.13
N GLN A 221 2.15 9.03 8.64
CA GLN A 221 1.69 10.14 7.79
C GLN A 221 0.77 9.69 6.65
N TYR A 222 1.17 8.66 5.89
CA TYR A 222 0.35 8.11 4.79
C TYR A 222 -1.04 7.65 5.25
N PHE A 223 -1.16 7.07 6.45
CA PHE A 223 -2.44 6.60 6.98
C PHE A 223 -3.26 7.75 7.57
N ARG A 224 -2.59 8.73 8.19
CA ARG A 224 -3.25 9.89 8.82
C ARG A 224 -3.83 10.85 7.80
N LEU A 225 -3.21 11.02 6.63
CA LEU A 225 -3.73 11.94 5.61
C LEU A 225 -5.13 11.51 5.14
N HIS A 226 -5.33 10.21 4.87
CA HIS A 226 -6.60 9.62 4.43
C HIS A 226 -7.73 9.84 5.45
N VAL A 227 -7.42 9.83 6.75
CA VAL A 227 -8.40 10.16 7.80
C VAL A 227 -9.02 11.55 7.62
N THR A 228 -8.24 12.50 7.11
CA THR A 228 -8.69 13.89 6.91
C THR A 228 -9.32 14.12 5.55
N ILE A 229 -8.72 13.62 4.46
CA ILE A 229 -9.16 13.90 3.10
C ILE A 229 -10.36 13.05 2.68
N ASP A 230 -10.51 11.83 3.20
CA ASP A 230 -11.60 10.90 2.84
C ASP A 230 -12.91 11.16 3.62
N ASN A 231 -13.01 12.31 4.30
CA ASN A 231 -14.15 12.56 5.19
C ASN A 231 -15.49 12.65 4.43
N ALA A 232 -16.56 12.16 5.06
CA ALA A 232 -17.91 12.13 4.48
C ALA A 232 -18.61 13.52 4.37
N SER A 233 -17.99 14.60 4.86
CA SER A 233 -18.60 15.95 4.86
C SER A 233 -18.25 16.72 3.59
N SER A 234 -16.97 16.98 3.38
CA SER A 234 -16.45 17.73 2.23
C SER A 234 -15.28 17.04 1.54
N GLY A 235 -14.83 15.92 2.10
CA GLY A 235 -13.75 15.09 1.59
C GLY A 235 -14.15 14.22 0.40
N HIS A 236 -13.26 13.29 0.04
CA HIS A 236 -13.38 12.44 -1.12
C HIS A 236 -14.62 11.55 -1.11
N ALA A 237 -14.99 10.96 0.04
CA ALA A 237 -16.24 10.21 0.17
C ALA A 237 -17.48 11.02 -0.25
N CYS A 238 -17.53 12.31 0.08
CA CYS A 238 -18.61 13.21 -0.34
C CYS A 238 -18.52 13.56 -1.83
N LYS A 239 -17.31 13.85 -2.34
CA LYS A 239 -17.06 14.12 -3.76
C LYS A 239 -17.42 12.94 -4.65
N ALA A 240 -17.15 11.71 -4.21
CA ALA A 240 -17.50 10.48 -4.93
C ALA A 240 -19.02 10.36 -5.16
N VAL A 241 -19.83 10.60 -4.13
CA VAL A 241 -21.30 10.59 -4.24
C VAL A 241 -21.80 11.70 -5.19
N ARG A 242 -21.22 12.90 -5.09
CA ARG A 242 -21.57 14.03 -5.97
C ARG A 242 -21.21 13.76 -7.43
N ALA A 243 -20.04 13.18 -7.68
CA ALA A 243 -19.58 12.83 -9.02
C ALA A 243 -20.52 11.82 -9.69
N LEU A 244 -20.96 10.79 -8.94
CA LEU A 244 -21.96 9.84 -9.44
C LEU A 244 -23.26 10.55 -9.85
N ALA A 245 -23.74 11.49 -9.03
CA ALA A 245 -24.95 12.25 -9.35
C ALA A 245 -24.77 13.18 -10.57
N GLN A 246 -23.59 13.79 -10.73
CA GLN A 246 -23.26 14.65 -11.87
C GLN A 246 -23.13 13.88 -13.19
N LEU A 247 -22.66 12.63 -13.11
CA LEU A 247 -22.49 11.74 -14.26
C LEU A 247 -23.68 10.79 -14.48
N TRP A 248 -24.78 11.01 -13.74
CA TRP A 248 -25.99 10.21 -13.88
C TRP A 248 -26.56 10.33 -15.30
N PRO A 249 -26.77 9.22 -16.03
CA PRO A 249 -27.19 9.29 -17.42
C PRO A 249 -28.71 9.54 -17.53
N GLU A 250 -29.11 10.28 -18.57
CA GLU A 250 -30.53 10.50 -18.89
C GLU A 250 -31.25 9.21 -19.30
N GLN A 251 -30.53 8.28 -19.92
CA GLN A 251 -31.03 6.99 -20.39
C GLN A 251 -30.16 5.85 -19.87
N GLY A 252 -30.74 4.68 -19.63
CA GLY A 252 -29.98 3.50 -19.18
C GLY A 252 -29.51 3.56 -17.72
N ALA A 253 -30.10 4.42 -16.89
CA ALA A 253 -29.73 4.62 -15.48
C ALA A 253 -29.64 3.32 -14.65
N SER A 254 -30.53 2.35 -14.89
CA SER A 254 -30.48 1.05 -14.21
C SER A 254 -29.23 0.25 -14.58
N ALA A 255 -28.90 0.15 -15.88
CA ALA A 255 -27.70 -0.53 -16.35
C ALA A 255 -26.42 0.19 -15.89
N PHE A 256 -26.44 1.52 -15.88
CA PHE A 256 -25.35 2.33 -15.33
C PHE A 256 -25.11 2.00 -13.86
N TYR A 257 -26.17 2.00 -13.04
CA TYR A 257 -26.03 1.73 -11.61
C TYR A 257 -25.59 0.29 -11.31
N GLN A 258 -26.04 -0.69 -12.11
CA GLN A 258 -25.54 -2.06 -12.03
C GLN A 258 -24.02 -2.14 -12.28
N ARG A 259 -23.51 -1.40 -13.26
CA ARG A 259 -22.07 -1.33 -13.54
C ARG A 259 -21.30 -0.60 -12.43
N VAL A 260 -21.87 0.46 -11.85
CA VAL A 260 -21.34 1.11 -10.64
C VAL A 260 -21.22 0.10 -9.49
N ALA A 261 -22.25 -0.70 -9.24
CA ALA A 261 -22.22 -1.76 -8.23
C ALA A 261 -21.16 -2.83 -8.52
N CYS A 262 -20.95 -3.21 -9.79
CA CYS A 262 -19.88 -4.12 -10.19
C CYS A 262 -18.49 -3.52 -9.91
N GLY A 263 -18.27 -2.24 -10.25
CA GLY A 263 -17.02 -1.54 -9.95
C GLY A 263 -16.76 -1.40 -8.45
N TYR A 264 -17.80 -1.13 -7.66
CA TYR A 264 -17.69 -1.03 -6.19
C TYR A 264 -17.16 -2.32 -5.57
N ARG A 265 -17.64 -3.47 -6.02
CA ARG A 265 -17.21 -4.79 -5.52
C ARG A 265 -15.73 -5.10 -5.75
N LEU A 266 -15.08 -4.48 -6.73
CA LEU A 266 -13.65 -4.67 -6.96
C LEU A 266 -12.79 -4.24 -5.76
N ASN A 267 -13.29 -3.35 -4.89
CA ASN A 267 -12.59 -2.98 -3.65
C ASN A 267 -12.41 -4.14 -2.67
N ASP A 268 -13.29 -5.16 -2.75
CA ASP A 268 -13.27 -6.33 -1.89
C ASP A 268 -12.72 -7.58 -2.60
N LEU A 269 -12.18 -7.43 -3.82
CA LEU A 269 -11.60 -8.53 -4.58
C LEU A 269 -10.16 -8.82 -4.11
N GLY A 270 -9.90 -10.05 -3.69
CA GLY A 270 -8.59 -10.47 -3.17
C GLY A 270 -8.41 -10.20 -1.67
N PRO A 271 -7.17 -10.34 -1.16
CA PRO A 271 -6.89 -10.21 0.27
C PRO A 271 -6.99 -8.75 0.73
N CYS A 272 -7.88 -8.47 1.68
CA CYS A 272 -7.98 -7.14 2.29
C CYS A 272 -6.87 -6.92 3.33
N SER A 273 -6.60 -5.65 3.69
CA SER A 273 -5.49 -5.31 4.59
C SER A 273 -5.52 -6.06 5.94
N PRO A 274 -6.67 -6.22 6.65
CA PRO A 274 -6.72 -7.05 7.85
C PRO A 274 -6.32 -8.51 7.65
N THR A 275 -6.63 -9.10 6.49
CA THR A 275 -6.21 -10.47 6.15
C THR A 275 -4.69 -10.53 5.99
N ILE A 276 -4.12 -9.60 5.21
CA ILE A 276 -2.66 -9.51 5.01
C ILE A 276 -1.93 -9.32 6.35
N ILE A 277 -2.46 -8.47 7.23
CA ILE A 277 -1.93 -8.28 8.59
C ILE A 277 -1.93 -9.61 9.35
N ALA A 278 -3.05 -10.34 9.36
CA ALA A 278 -3.19 -11.58 10.13
C ALA A 278 -2.28 -12.72 9.64
N GLU A 279 -1.76 -12.67 8.42
CA GLU A 279 -0.87 -13.69 7.85
C GLU A 279 0.57 -13.64 8.39
N PHE A 280 0.96 -12.57 9.09
CA PHE A 280 2.31 -12.45 9.62
C PHE A 280 2.63 -13.50 10.70
N ASP A 281 3.65 -14.31 10.44
CA ASP A 281 4.30 -15.15 11.44
C ASP A 281 5.79 -14.82 11.53
N LEU A 282 6.22 -14.39 12.72
CA LEU A 282 7.59 -13.89 12.94
C LEU A 282 8.66 -14.95 12.65
N GLU A 283 8.41 -16.21 13.02
CA GLU A 283 9.39 -17.28 12.86
C GLU A 283 9.50 -17.70 11.39
N THR A 284 8.36 -17.86 10.71
CA THR A 284 8.31 -18.13 9.27
C THR A 284 9.05 -17.06 8.47
N GLU A 285 8.76 -15.78 8.74
CA GLU A 285 9.41 -14.66 8.05
C GLU A 285 10.91 -14.60 8.32
N LEU A 286 11.34 -14.84 9.57
CA LEU A 286 12.76 -14.90 9.93
C LEU A 286 13.49 -16.03 9.20
N LEU A 287 12.90 -17.23 9.18
CA LEU A 287 13.48 -18.39 8.52
C LEU A 287 13.59 -18.17 7.01
N ALA A 288 12.54 -17.61 6.38
CA ALA A 288 12.55 -17.26 4.97
C ALA A 288 13.65 -16.23 4.63
N ALA A 289 13.84 -15.22 5.47
CA ALA A 289 14.92 -14.23 5.31
C ALA A 289 16.31 -14.89 5.34
N PHE A 290 16.56 -15.76 6.32
CA PHE A 290 17.84 -16.48 6.40
C PHE A 290 18.04 -17.46 5.24
N GLU A 291 17.00 -18.17 4.80
CA GLU A 291 17.08 -19.11 3.69
C GLU A 291 17.39 -18.39 2.36
N ARG A 292 16.80 -17.21 2.11
CA ARG A 292 17.15 -16.36 0.95
C ARG A 292 18.63 -15.97 0.93
N LYS A 293 19.24 -15.72 2.09
CA LYS A 293 20.66 -15.38 2.19
C LYS A 293 21.59 -16.58 2.23
N ARG A 294 21.09 -17.74 2.61
CA ARG A 294 21.87 -18.97 2.84
C ARG A 294 22.78 -19.27 1.64
N SER A 295 22.21 -19.27 0.43
CA SER A 295 22.93 -19.57 -0.82
C SER A 295 24.09 -18.61 -1.10
N PHE A 296 23.96 -17.33 -0.70
CA PHE A 296 24.99 -16.30 -0.91
C PHE A 296 26.06 -16.29 0.19
N GLY A 297 25.70 -16.67 1.41
CA GLY A 297 26.64 -16.77 2.54
C GLY A 297 27.46 -18.06 2.54
N GLN A 298 27.03 -19.09 1.80
CA GLN A 298 27.77 -20.34 1.68
C GLN A 298 29.17 -20.09 1.11
N HIS A 299 30.19 -20.65 1.77
CA HIS A 299 31.63 -20.50 1.46
C HIS A 299 32.27 -19.16 1.88
N MET A 300 31.53 -18.23 2.48
CA MET A 300 32.06 -16.93 2.89
C MET A 300 32.65 -16.92 4.31
N HIS A 301 32.59 -18.03 5.03
CA HIS A 301 33.06 -18.14 6.42
C HIS A 301 34.32 -19.02 6.54
N SER A 302 35.21 -18.70 7.48
CA SER A 302 36.33 -19.59 7.81
C SER A 302 35.85 -20.82 8.58
N ASP A 303 36.47 -21.98 8.36
CA ASP A 303 36.11 -23.24 9.03
C ASP A 303 36.56 -23.34 10.50
N TYR A 304 37.22 -22.30 11.04
CA TYR A 304 37.64 -22.25 12.45
C TYR A 304 36.45 -22.21 13.42
N CYS A 305 35.32 -21.67 13.01
CA CYS A 305 34.13 -21.60 13.86
C CYS A 305 33.21 -22.80 13.61
N ARG A 306 33.05 -23.66 14.63
CA ARG A 306 32.12 -24.79 14.61
C ARG A 306 31.01 -24.61 15.63
N ILE A 307 29.77 -24.80 15.18
CA ILE A 307 28.55 -24.73 15.98
C ILE A 307 27.88 -26.10 15.86
N ASP A 308 27.80 -26.80 16.98
CA ASP A 308 27.29 -28.17 17.08
C ASP A 308 27.97 -29.15 16.10
N GLY A 309 29.31 -29.11 16.07
CA GLY A 309 30.13 -29.99 15.22
C GLY A 309 30.24 -29.56 13.76
N ARG A 310 29.35 -28.70 13.26
CA ARG A 310 29.32 -28.20 11.87
C ARG A 310 29.96 -26.81 11.74
N THR A 311 30.64 -26.52 10.62
CA THR A 311 31.06 -25.14 10.29
C THR A 311 29.87 -24.31 9.84
N VAL A 312 30.00 -22.97 9.84
CA VAL A 312 28.93 -22.09 9.33
C VAL A 312 28.64 -22.41 7.86
N ASN A 313 29.66 -22.64 7.03
CA ASN A 313 29.47 -23.04 5.63
C ASN A 313 28.70 -24.36 5.50
N GLN A 314 28.94 -25.33 6.40
CA GLN A 314 28.22 -26.59 6.39
C GLN A 314 26.75 -26.42 6.79
N TRP A 315 26.43 -25.54 7.74
CA TRP A 315 25.05 -25.14 8.01
C TRP A 315 24.43 -24.50 6.77
N LEU A 316 25.09 -23.50 6.20
CA LEU A 316 24.58 -22.80 5.02
C LEU A 316 24.60 -23.63 3.72
N ALA A 317 25.13 -24.85 3.69
CA ALA A 317 25.16 -25.64 2.45
C ALA A 317 23.82 -26.32 2.12
N GLU A 318 23.01 -26.63 3.13
CA GLU A 318 21.80 -27.45 2.99
C GLU A 318 20.54 -26.58 3.10
N PRO A 319 19.66 -26.56 2.08
CA PRO A 319 18.35 -25.92 2.19
C PRO A 319 17.53 -26.48 3.36
N GLY A 320 16.85 -25.61 4.12
CA GLY A 320 16.02 -26.02 5.25
C GLY A 320 16.78 -26.34 6.53
N SER A 321 18.10 -26.14 6.57
CA SER A 321 18.93 -26.34 7.77
C SER A 321 18.91 -25.16 8.74
N ILE A 322 18.40 -23.99 8.32
CA ILE A 322 18.36 -22.76 9.10
C ILE A 322 17.68 -22.91 10.47
N PRO A 323 16.52 -23.60 10.62
CA PRO A 323 15.92 -23.81 11.94
C PRO A 323 16.87 -24.51 12.91
N GLY A 324 17.57 -25.56 12.45
CA GLY A 324 18.58 -26.27 13.23
C GLY A 324 19.79 -25.38 13.57
N PHE A 325 20.21 -24.53 12.64
CA PHE A 325 21.31 -23.59 12.87
C PHE A 325 20.98 -22.55 13.94
N LEU A 326 19.78 -21.94 13.89
CA LEU A 326 19.33 -20.99 14.91
C LEU A 326 19.18 -21.67 16.29
N ALA A 327 18.66 -22.90 16.33
CA ALA A 327 18.57 -23.68 17.56
C ALA A 327 19.96 -23.96 18.15
N ALA A 328 20.94 -24.32 17.32
CA ALA A 328 22.32 -24.55 17.76
C ALA A 328 23.01 -23.27 18.26
N LEU A 329 22.77 -22.13 17.61
CA LEU A 329 23.24 -20.82 18.08
C LEU A 329 22.65 -20.45 19.44
N GLN A 330 21.36 -20.73 19.65
CA GLN A 330 20.69 -20.53 20.94
C GLN A 330 21.26 -21.46 22.02
N ALA A 331 21.41 -22.76 21.73
CA ALA A 331 21.95 -23.74 22.67
C ALA A 331 23.40 -23.42 23.12
N LYS A 332 24.19 -22.79 22.24
CA LYS A 332 25.55 -22.31 22.54
C LYS A 332 25.58 -20.92 23.22
N GLY A 333 24.42 -20.31 23.47
CA GLY A 333 24.31 -18.99 24.11
C GLY A 333 24.73 -17.81 23.21
N TRP A 334 24.89 -18.02 21.90
CA TRP A 334 25.15 -16.94 20.95
C TRP A 334 23.92 -16.09 20.71
N ILE A 335 22.75 -16.71 20.82
CA ILE A 335 21.43 -16.09 20.81
C ILE A 335 20.83 -16.26 22.20
N LYS A 336 20.41 -15.16 22.83
CA LYS A 336 19.79 -15.15 24.16
C LYS A 336 18.37 -14.62 24.03
N ARG A 337 17.40 -15.53 23.82
CA ARG A 337 15.99 -15.16 23.68
C ARG A 337 15.42 -14.58 24.99
N GLY A 338 14.46 -13.67 24.86
CA GLY A 338 13.80 -12.98 25.98
C GLY A 338 14.69 -11.92 26.66
N GLN A 339 15.78 -11.52 26.04
CA GLN A 339 16.72 -10.52 26.55
C GLN A 339 16.91 -9.40 25.52
N ASP A 340 17.52 -8.30 25.95
CA ASP A 340 18.01 -7.27 25.03
C ASP A 340 18.88 -7.92 23.93
N PRO A 341 18.54 -7.78 22.64
CA PRO A 341 19.30 -8.37 21.54
C PRO A 341 20.78 -8.04 21.57
N VAL A 342 21.19 -6.88 22.09
CA VAL A 342 22.60 -6.51 22.22
C VAL A 342 23.41 -7.47 23.10
N ASN A 343 22.76 -8.25 23.98
CA ASN A 343 23.40 -9.26 24.81
C ASN A 343 23.67 -10.58 24.08
N SER A 344 23.11 -10.75 22.87
CA SER A 344 23.36 -11.89 22.00
C SER A 344 24.62 -11.64 21.17
N ARG A 345 25.59 -12.56 21.26
CA ARG A 345 26.81 -12.50 20.45
C ARG A 345 26.49 -12.42 18.96
N PHE A 346 25.50 -13.18 18.49
CA PHE A 346 25.13 -13.18 17.07
C PHE A 346 24.61 -11.81 16.61
N TRP A 347 23.85 -11.09 17.46
CA TRP A 347 23.38 -9.74 17.15
C TRP A 347 24.54 -8.77 16.94
N GLN A 348 25.56 -8.82 17.80
CA GLN A 348 26.77 -7.99 17.69
C GLN A 348 27.58 -8.27 16.41
N LEU A 349 27.38 -9.43 15.76
CA LEU A 349 28.02 -9.74 14.49
C LEU A 349 27.32 -9.08 13.30
N ILE A 350 26.04 -8.70 13.42
CA ILE A 350 25.23 -8.14 12.32
C ILE A 350 24.88 -6.65 12.49
N ASP A 351 24.90 -6.15 13.73
CA ASP A 351 24.47 -4.80 14.06
C ASP A 351 25.61 -3.97 14.67
N GLY A 352 25.74 -2.74 14.17
CA GLY A 352 26.81 -1.80 14.52
C GLY A 352 27.83 -1.55 13.39
N PRO A 353 28.53 -0.41 13.41
CA PRO A 353 29.41 0.04 12.31
C PRO A 353 30.67 -0.81 12.12
N ALA A 354 31.08 -1.57 13.12
CA ALA A 354 32.23 -2.48 13.08
C ALA A 354 31.82 -3.96 13.07
N ALA A 355 30.54 -4.26 12.80
CA ALA A 355 30.02 -5.61 12.79
C ALA A 355 30.64 -6.43 11.63
N ALA A 356 31.07 -7.66 11.92
CA ALA A 356 31.72 -8.52 10.92
C ALA A 356 30.82 -8.86 9.71
N MET A 357 29.50 -8.84 9.90
CA MET A 357 28.49 -9.02 8.87
C MET A 357 27.71 -7.72 8.59
N PHE A 358 28.35 -6.56 8.77
CA PHE A 358 27.77 -5.27 8.41
C PHE A 358 27.32 -5.28 6.93
N GLY A 359 26.10 -4.82 6.69
CA GLY A 359 25.49 -4.77 5.35
C GLY A 359 24.93 -6.09 4.81
N VAL A 360 25.09 -7.23 5.52
CA VAL A 360 24.56 -8.52 5.06
C VAL A 360 23.04 -8.61 5.19
N PHE A 361 22.50 -8.08 6.30
CA PHE A 361 21.06 -8.09 6.59
C PHE A 361 20.46 -6.71 6.36
N SER A 362 19.32 -6.68 5.65
CA SER A 362 18.52 -5.49 5.46
C SER A 362 17.89 -5.04 6.78
N PRO A 363 17.43 -3.79 6.89
CA PRO A 363 16.77 -3.29 8.09
C PRO A 363 15.56 -4.15 8.53
N TYR A 364 14.74 -4.64 7.58
CA TYR A 364 13.62 -5.53 7.89
C TYR A 364 14.10 -6.87 8.49
N GLU A 365 15.12 -7.48 7.92
CA GLU A 365 15.64 -8.78 8.39
C GLU A 365 16.32 -8.67 9.75
N LYS A 366 17.01 -7.55 10.01
CA LYS A 366 17.49 -7.22 11.35
C LYS A 366 16.32 -7.06 12.32
N GLN A 367 15.24 -6.41 11.93
CA GLN A 367 14.06 -6.24 12.78
C GLN A 367 13.37 -7.58 13.10
N LEU A 368 13.26 -8.49 12.12
CA LEU A 368 12.77 -9.85 12.34
C LEU A 368 13.59 -10.57 13.41
N LEU A 369 14.92 -10.56 13.27
CA LEU A 369 15.80 -11.21 14.24
C LEU A 369 15.74 -10.49 15.60
N HIS A 370 15.69 -9.16 15.61
CA HIS A 370 15.56 -8.36 16.82
C HIS A 370 14.33 -8.79 17.62
N ASP A 371 13.15 -8.78 16.99
CA ASP A 371 11.89 -9.06 17.65
C ASP A 371 11.81 -10.55 18.05
N TRP A 372 12.42 -11.45 17.29
CA TRP A 372 12.51 -12.87 17.62
C TRP A 372 13.42 -13.15 18.84
N ILE A 373 14.54 -12.42 18.97
CA ILE A 373 15.41 -12.47 20.15
C ILE A 373 14.72 -11.81 21.35
N ALA A 374 14.17 -10.61 21.17
CA ALA A 374 13.59 -9.82 22.25
C ALA A 374 12.37 -10.51 22.88
N VAL A 375 11.53 -11.16 22.07
CA VAL A 375 10.25 -11.77 22.50
C VAL A 375 9.35 -10.71 23.16
N ASN A 376 9.38 -10.61 24.49
CA ASN A 376 8.61 -9.65 25.27
C ASN A 376 9.49 -8.54 25.87
N TRP A 377 10.81 -8.59 25.65
CA TRP A 377 11.71 -7.55 26.09
C TRP A 377 11.42 -6.27 25.30
N GLN A 378 11.21 -5.17 26.01
CA GLN A 378 10.93 -3.88 25.40
C GLN A 378 12.08 -2.90 25.68
N PRO A 379 12.69 -2.30 24.64
CA PRO A 379 13.60 -1.20 24.84
C PRO A 379 12.86 0.02 25.41
N ARG A 380 13.58 0.90 26.11
CA ARG A 380 13.04 2.22 26.47
C ARG A 380 12.73 3.01 25.19
N ARG A 381 11.47 3.46 25.06
CA ARG A 381 10.96 4.24 23.91
C ARG A 381 11.93 5.36 23.50
N ARG A 382 12.33 5.37 22.24
CA ARG A 382 12.84 6.57 21.57
C ARG A 382 11.67 7.25 20.86
N ARG A 383 11.40 8.51 21.20
CA ARG A 383 10.50 9.36 20.42
C ARG A 383 11.20 9.75 19.13
N HIS A 384 10.48 9.72 18.02
CA HIS A 384 10.96 10.32 16.78
C HIS A 384 11.08 11.84 16.94
N GLY A 385 12.16 12.39 16.38
CA GLY A 385 12.23 13.81 16.04
C GLY A 385 11.44 14.09 14.76
N PRO A 386 11.20 15.36 14.41
CA PRO A 386 10.49 15.71 13.18
C PRO A 386 11.19 15.13 11.95
N ALA A 387 10.39 14.76 10.95
CA ALA A 387 10.86 14.24 9.67
C ALA A 387 11.85 15.21 8.98
N ASN A 388 12.81 14.66 8.24
CA ASN A 388 13.73 15.46 7.42
C ASN A 388 12.96 16.31 6.39
N GLU A 389 13.51 17.47 6.04
CA GLU A 389 12.96 18.39 5.04
C GLU A 389 12.66 17.66 3.72
N VAL A 390 11.47 17.89 3.18
CA VAL A 390 11.09 17.44 1.84
C VAL A 390 11.90 18.28 0.84
N PRO A 391 12.54 17.66 -0.18
CA PRO A 391 13.18 18.43 -1.23
C PRO A 391 12.18 19.42 -1.84
N MET A 392 12.53 20.70 -1.83
CA MET A 392 11.73 21.74 -2.47
C MET A 392 11.53 21.42 -3.95
N PRO A 393 10.43 21.89 -4.58
CA PRO A 393 10.23 21.76 -6.01
C PRO A 393 11.47 22.24 -6.78
N ASP A 394 12.01 21.39 -7.65
CA ASP A 394 13.14 21.77 -8.51
C ASP A 394 12.67 22.76 -9.59
N GLU A 395 12.98 24.04 -9.41
CA GLU A 395 12.69 25.10 -10.38
C GLU A 395 13.29 24.78 -11.77
N GLY A 396 14.39 24.01 -11.84
CA GLY A 396 15.00 23.56 -13.09
C GLY A 396 14.09 22.64 -13.90
N VAL A 397 13.36 21.74 -13.24
CA VAL A 397 12.41 20.82 -13.89
C VAL A 397 11.19 21.58 -14.39
N ALA A 398 10.65 22.50 -13.60
CA ALA A 398 9.52 23.33 -14.02
C ALA A 398 9.87 24.16 -15.28
N ASN A 399 11.07 24.75 -15.32
CA ASN A 399 11.56 25.49 -16.48
C ASN A 399 11.80 24.58 -17.70
N ALA A 400 12.22 23.32 -17.51
CA ALA A 400 12.35 22.36 -18.60
C ALA A 400 10.99 21.98 -19.19
N LEU A 401 10.01 21.68 -18.35
CA LEU A 401 8.63 21.39 -18.76
C LEU A 401 8.03 22.55 -19.56
N GLU A 402 8.19 23.81 -19.13
CA GLU A 402 7.67 24.97 -19.87
C GLU A 402 8.28 25.10 -21.27
N ARG A 403 9.56 24.77 -21.44
CA ARG A 403 10.20 24.75 -22.77
C ARG A 403 9.63 23.64 -23.64
N GLU A 404 9.50 22.43 -23.10
CA GLU A 404 8.88 21.30 -23.82
C GLU A 404 7.45 21.61 -24.25
N LEU A 405 6.64 22.23 -23.38
CA LEU A 405 5.29 22.67 -23.72
C LEU A 405 5.28 23.78 -24.76
N HIS A 406 6.24 24.71 -24.72
CA HIS A 406 6.35 25.77 -25.72
C HIS A 406 6.59 25.22 -27.12
N ASP A 407 7.45 24.20 -27.22
CA ASP A 407 7.81 23.54 -28.49
C ASP A 407 6.68 22.65 -29.03
N LEU A 408 5.71 22.26 -28.20
CA LEU A 408 4.53 21.49 -28.61
C LEU A 408 3.41 22.39 -29.16
N PRO A 409 2.68 21.93 -30.20
CA PRO A 409 1.43 22.56 -30.64
C PRO A 409 0.42 22.70 -29.48
N PRO A 410 -0.33 23.81 -29.39
CA PRO A 410 -1.27 24.05 -28.28
C PRO A 410 -2.22 22.89 -27.98
N GLU A 411 -2.73 22.22 -29.00
CA GLU A 411 -3.64 21.07 -28.93
C GLU A 411 -2.99 19.81 -28.33
N ALA A 412 -1.66 19.69 -28.38
CA ALA A 412 -0.93 18.53 -27.86
C ALA A 412 -0.50 18.70 -26.39
N ARG A 413 -0.51 19.93 -25.87
CA ARG A 413 0.04 20.27 -24.54
C ARG A 413 -0.67 19.56 -23.40
N ILE A 414 -2.01 19.55 -23.41
CA ILE A 414 -2.79 18.87 -22.37
C ILE A 414 -2.56 17.36 -22.43
N ALA A 415 -2.54 16.76 -23.63
CA ALA A 415 -2.30 15.32 -23.76
C ALA A 415 -0.90 14.91 -23.25
N TYR A 416 0.12 15.74 -23.50
CA TYR A 416 1.46 15.55 -22.95
C TYR A 416 1.47 15.63 -21.41
N LEU A 417 0.82 16.63 -20.83
CA LEU A 417 0.70 16.74 -19.36
C LEU A 417 0.00 15.52 -18.76
N ILE A 418 -1.04 15.02 -19.43
CA ILE A 418 -1.75 13.80 -19.02
C ILE A 418 -0.79 12.60 -19.03
N SER A 419 0.04 12.40 -20.05
CA SER A 419 0.96 11.24 -20.07
C SER A 419 1.99 11.24 -18.93
N GLU A 420 2.38 12.42 -18.44
CA GLU A 420 3.32 12.55 -17.31
C GLU A 420 2.67 12.27 -15.96
N MET A 421 1.34 12.25 -15.88
CA MET A 421 0.60 11.90 -14.66
C MET A 421 0.23 10.41 -14.57
N ALA A 422 0.43 9.62 -15.63
CA ALA A 422 -0.02 8.23 -15.69
C ALA A 422 0.65 7.29 -14.67
N GLY A 423 -0.13 6.34 -14.12
CA GLY A 423 0.38 5.29 -13.24
C GLY A 423 1.08 5.88 -12.01
N ASN A 424 2.37 5.65 -11.87
CA ASN A 424 3.20 6.23 -10.80
C ASN A 424 4.20 7.30 -11.31
N ARG A 425 4.07 7.74 -12.57
CA ARG A 425 4.92 8.80 -13.16
C ARG A 425 4.67 10.16 -12.53
N HIS A 426 3.47 10.41 -12.03
CA HIS A 426 3.13 11.64 -11.31
C HIS A 426 4.03 11.89 -10.09
N ALA A 427 4.62 10.84 -9.51
CA ALA A 427 5.56 10.92 -8.39
C ALA A 427 7.00 11.28 -8.83
N LEU A 428 7.29 11.35 -10.13
CA LEU A 428 8.57 11.82 -10.65
C LEU A 428 8.59 13.36 -10.73
N PRO A 429 9.77 14.01 -10.75
CA PRO A 429 9.85 15.47 -10.83
C PRO A 429 9.04 16.08 -11.99
N GLN A 430 9.09 15.45 -13.17
CA GLN A 430 8.31 15.87 -14.34
C GLN A 430 6.81 15.74 -14.10
N GLY A 431 6.36 14.63 -13.49
CA GLY A 431 4.96 14.38 -13.17
C GLY A 431 4.40 15.37 -12.14
N LEU A 432 5.18 15.75 -11.12
CA LEU A 432 4.81 16.78 -10.15
C LEU A 432 4.62 18.14 -10.83
N ALA A 433 5.55 18.51 -11.71
CA ALA A 433 5.45 19.75 -12.48
C ALA A 433 4.25 19.72 -13.45
N ALA A 434 4.02 18.57 -14.10
CA ALA A 434 2.88 18.37 -15.00
C ALA A 434 1.54 18.49 -14.27
N THR A 435 1.45 17.95 -13.05
CA THR A 435 0.26 18.05 -12.19
C THR A 435 -0.09 19.52 -11.91
N ARG A 436 0.89 20.30 -11.43
CA ARG A 436 0.71 21.75 -11.17
C ARG A 436 0.27 22.49 -12.43
N LYS A 437 0.94 22.24 -13.55
CA LYS A 437 0.67 22.93 -14.82
C LYS A 437 -0.70 22.56 -15.36
N PHE A 438 -1.08 21.29 -15.30
CA PHE A 438 -2.39 20.81 -15.73
C PHE A 438 -3.49 21.48 -14.91
N ALA A 439 -3.40 21.45 -13.58
CA ALA A 439 -4.38 22.08 -12.68
C ALA A 439 -4.55 23.58 -12.98
N GLN A 440 -3.43 24.28 -13.23
CA GLN A 440 -3.45 25.68 -13.66
C GLN A 440 -4.17 25.89 -14.99
N MET A 441 -3.88 25.06 -16.00
CA MET A 441 -4.46 25.21 -17.35
C MET A 441 -5.97 24.96 -17.37
N ILE A 442 -6.48 24.09 -16.51
CA ILE A 442 -7.90 23.75 -16.47
C ILE A 442 -8.69 24.52 -15.39
N GLY A 443 -8.03 25.40 -14.63
CA GLY A 443 -8.66 26.23 -13.60
C GLY A 443 -9.08 25.48 -12.34
N LEU A 444 -8.40 24.38 -11.98
CA LEU A 444 -8.66 23.57 -10.78
C LEU A 444 -7.51 23.64 -9.75
N THR A 445 -6.86 24.80 -9.62
CA THR A 445 -5.85 25.04 -8.58
C THR A 445 -6.49 25.05 -7.19
N ALA A 446 -5.77 24.49 -6.21
CA ALA A 446 -6.16 24.48 -4.79
C ALA A 446 -6.26 25.89 -4.18
#